data_AF-A0A6J7XVT2-F1
#
_entry.id   AF-A0A6J7XVT2-F1
#
_cell.length_a   1.000
_cell.length_b   1.000
_cell.length_c   1.000
_cell.angle_alpha   90.00
_cell.angle_beta   90.00
_cell.angle_gamma   90.00
#
_symmetry.space_group_name_H-M   'P 1'
#
loop_
_entity.id
_entity.type
_entity.pdbx_description
1 polymer ?
#
loop_
_entity_poly.entity_id
_entity_poly.type
_entity_poly.pdbx_seq_one_letter_code
_entity_poly.pdbx_strand_id
1 'polypeptide(L)'
;MGAETTVSAPIVCSNNATGALRIRTSGTCNKSTEKLFNFTIQAPEVVDGFISQSVCGKDGISICHIGAIGPSGGVIYFVDYNNIYPNFTYLEVAPSGWNGGNELNDPSSTWCSNVTQRIQNSADSWSTRTVGSGRTNTLAMREGCNEGAIKLLDKYLTSSRTTFRDWFLPSLGELILLSRNLQGLAGLSASEYWSSSEYTDVGAWVSSVGAGYQGSANKATNFKIRPVRSF
;
A
#
# COMPACT_ATOMS: atom_id res chain seq x y z
N MET A 1 10.87 -39.94 -34.96
CA MET A 1 11.08 -38.48 -35.02
C MET A 1 9.79 -37.84 -34.54
N GLY A 2 9.75 -37.41 -33.28
CA GLY A 2 8.61 -36.66 -32.74
C GLY A 2 8.65 -35.23 -33.27
N ALA A 3 7.51 -34.73 -33.72
CA ALA A 3 7.39 -33.34 -34.16
C ALA A 3 7.57 -32.41 -32.95
N GLU A 4 8.56 -31.52 -33.00
CA GLU A 4 8.63 -30.37 -32.09
C GLU A 4 7.44 -29.46 -32.39
N THR A 5 6.48 -29.41 -31.48
CA THR A 5 5.44 -28.39 -31.46
C THR A 5 6.09 -27.06 -31.09
N THR A 6 6.21 -26.16 -32.06
CA THR A 6 6.69 -24.79 -31.86
C THR A 6 5.68 -24.02 -31.00
N VAL A 7 5.93 -23.91 -29.70
CA VAL A 7 5.15 -23.04 -28.82
C VAL A 7 5.58 -21.59 -29.09
N SER A 8 4.66 -20.77 -29.58
CA SER A 8 4.84 -19.33 -29.75
C SER A 8 5.29 -18.69 -28.43
N ALA A 9 6.31 -17.82 -28.48
CA ALA A 9 6.72 -17.05 -27.30
C ALA A 9 5.53 -16.24 -26.75
N PRO A 10 5.25 -16.31 -25.42
CA PRO A 10 4.14 -15.58 -24.83
C PRO A 10 4.38 -14.07 -24.95
N ILE A 11 3.29 -13.32 -25.09
CA ILE A 11 3.29 -11.85 -25.23
C ILE A 11 2.74 -11.24 -23.94
N VAL A 12 3.49 -10.29 -23.37
CA VAL A 12 3.06 -9.53 -22.18
C VAL A 12 2.60 -8.13 -22.61
N CYS A 13 1.36 -7.78 -22.27
CA CYS A 13 0.75 -6.48 -22.55
C CYS A 13 0.53 -5.72 -21.23
N SER A 14 0.96 -4.47 -21.13
CA SER A 14 0.70 -3.63 -19.95
C SER A 14 -0.47 -2.68 -20.19
N ASN A 15 -1.39 -2.53 -19.23
CA ASN A 15 -2.43 -1.51 -19.30
C ASN A 15 -1.87 -0.12 -18.95
N ASN A 16 -1.91 0.82 -19.89
CA ASN A 16 -1.32 2.15 -19.69
C ASN A 16 -2.01 3.00 -18.61
N ALA A 17 -3.26 2.68 -18.23
CA ALA A 17 -4.00 3.40 -17.19
C ALA A 17 -3.84 2.79 -15.80
N THR A 18 -3.66 1.46 -15.72
CA THR A 18 -3.66 0.73 -14.44
C THR A 18 -2.34 0.04 -14.11
N GLY A 19 -1.40 -0.06 -15.07
CA GLY A 19 -0.15 -0.80 -14.92
C GLY A 19 -0.34 -2.31 -14.78
N ALA A 20 -1.50 -2.86 -15.14
CA ALA A 20 -1.78 -4.29 -15.04
C ALA A 20 -1.22 -5.06 -16.25
N LEU A 21 -0.50 -6.16 -16.02
CA LEU A 21 0.03 -7.02 -17.08
C LEU A 21 -1.01 -8.06 -17.55
N ARG A 22 -1.00 -8.38 -18.84
CA ARG A 22 -1.72 -9.49 -19.46
C ARG A 22 -0.76 -10.37 -20.24
N ILE A 23 -0.70 -11.65 -19.93
CA ILE A 23 0.07 -12.63 -20.70
C ILE A 23 -0.88 -13.30 -21.70
N ARG A 24 -0.50 -13.34 -22.97
CA ARG A 24 -1.21 -14.06 -24.04
C ARG A 24 -0.29 -15.11 -24.65
N THR A 25 -0.80 -16.32 -24.83
CA THR A 25 -0.11 -17.42 -25.54
C THR A 25 -0.07 -17.19 -27.06
N SER A 26 -0.92 -16.31 -27.59
CA SER A 26 -0.94 -15.87 -29.00
C SER A 26 -1.68 -14.52 -29.19
N GLY A 27 -1.44 -13.82 -30.31
CA GLY A 27 -2.16 -12.60 -30.70
C GLY A 27 -1.41 -11.27 -30.49
N THR A 28 -2.08 -10.11 -30.59
CA THR A 28 -1.49 -8.77 -30.38
C THR A 28 -2.07 -8.08 -29.14
N CYS A 29 -1.34 -7.11 -28.59
CA CYS A 29 -1.83 -6.27 -27.49
C CYS A 29 -2.94 -5.32 -27.99
N ASN A 30 -3.96 -5.04 -27.16
CA ASN A 30 -5.04 -4.11 -27.53
C ASN A 30 -4.50 -2.66 -27.57
N LYS A 31 -5.18 -1.73 -28.26
CA LYS A 31 -4.71 -0.34 -28.48
C LYS A 31 -4.43 0.48 -27.21
N SER A 32 -4.88 0.05 -26.04
CA SER A 32 -4.63 0.69 -24.74
C SER A 32 -3.46 0.05 -23.96
N THR A 33 -2.66 -0.79 -24.63
CA THR A 33 -1.59 -1.56 -24.01
C THR A 33 -0.31 -1.58 -24.84
N GLU A 34 0.84 -1.33 -24.22
CA GLU A 34 2.16 -1.46 -24.87
C GLU A 34 2.76 -2.87 -24.66
N LYS A 35 3.43 -3.37 -25.70
CA LYS A 35 4.13 -4.67 -25.70
C LYS A 35 5.51 -4.46 -25.07
N LEU A 36 5.76 -5.03 -23.90
CA LEU A 36 7.00 -4.74 -23.15
C LEU A 36 8.18 -5.64 -23.59
N PHE A 37 8.07 -6.97 -23.59
CA PHE A 37 9.16 -7.88 -24.03
C PHE A 37 8.64 -9.24 -24.52
N ASN A 38 9.44 -9.98 -25.30
CA ASN A 38 9.28 -11.42 -25.52
C ASN A 38 10.07 -12.15 -24.40
N PHE A 39 9.43 -12.96 -23.57
CA PHE A 39 10.11 -13.73 -22.52
C PHE A 39 9.95 -15.24 -22.76
N THR A 40 11.01 -16.02 -22.55
CA THR A 40 10.97 -17.48 -22.57
C THR A 40 10.89 -17.95 -21.12
N ILE A 41 9.69 -18.32 -20.65
CA ILE A 41 9.53 -18.92 -19.31
C ILE A 41 9.78 -20.41 -19.44
N GLN A 42 10.81 -20.92 -18.75
CA GLN A 42 11.02 -22.36 -18.58
C GLN A 42 10.35 -22.78 -17.26
N ALA A 43 9.02 -22.91 -17.28
CA ALA A 43 8.25 -23.45 -16.16
C ALA A 43 7.42 -24.64 -16.67
N PRO A 44 7.42 -25.78 -15.95
CA PRO A 44 6.52 -26.87 -16.27
C PRO A 44 5.11 -26.42 -15.87
N GLU A 45 4.15 -26.60 -16.78
CA GLU A 45 2.72 -26.33 -16.61
C GLU A 45 2.31 -24.84 -16.67
N VAL A 46 2.05 -24.40 -17.91
CA VAL A 46 1.19 -23.23 -18.17
C VAL A 46 -0.24 -23.65 -17.85
N VAL A 47 -0.67 -23.39 -16.62
CA VAL A 47 -2.11 -23.42 -16.28
C VAL A 47 -2.73 -22.19 -16.93
N ASP A 48 -3.78 -22.38 -17.74
CA ASP A 48 -4.59 -21.28 -18.26
C ASP A 48 -5.30 -20.60 -17.07
N GLY A 49 -4.64 -19.58 -16.53
CA GLY A 49 -4.97 -18.99 -15.23
C GLY A 49 -4.16 -17.72 -15.01
N PHE A 50 -4.87 -16.61 -14.91
CA PHE A 50 -4.30 -15.27 -14.84
C PHE A 50 -3.81 -14.97 -13.41
N ILE A 51 -2.52 -14.67 -13.23
CA ILE A 51 -2.05 -13.92 -12.05
C ILE A 51 -1.84 -12.48 -12.52
N SER A 52 -2.72 -11.57 -12.11
CA SER A 52 -2.53 -10.13 -12.32
C SER A 52 -1.34 -9.67 -11.47
N GLN A 53 -0.13 -9.66 -12.02
CA GLN A 53 1.01 -9.04 -11.36
C GLN A 53 1.11 -7.58 -11.79
N SER A 54 1.14 -6.68 -10.82
CA SER A 54 1.27 -5.25 -11.07
C SER A 54 2.70 -4.90 -11.47
N VAL A 55 2.85 -3.88 -12.31
CA VAL A 55 4.16 -3.36 -12.71
C VAL A 55 4.63 -2.26 -11.77
N CYS A 56 5.90 -2.36 -11.39
CA CYS A 56 6.63 -1.52 -10.46
C CYS A 56 8.03 -1.19 -11.03
N GLY A 57 8.83 -0.48 -10.24
CA GLY A 57 10.17 -0.03 -10.58
C GLY A 57 10.14 1.35 -11.21
N LYS A 58 11.28 2.06 -11.16
CA LYS A 58 11.41 3.42 -11.70
C LYS A 58 11.08 3.50 -13.19
N ASP A 59 11.41 2.44 -13.92
CA ASP A 59 11.17 2.33 -15.35
C ASP A 59 9.78 1.77 -15.67
N GLY A 60 9.02 1.34 -14.66
CA GLY A 60 7.68 0.79 -14.85
C GLY A 60 7.66 -0.47 -15.70
N ILE A 61 8.66 -1.35 -15.55
CA ILE A 61 8.79 -2.62 -16.31
C ILE A 61 9.01 -3.85 -15.43
N SER A 62 9.19 -3.69 -14.12
CA SER A 62 9.51 -4.79 -13.20
C SER A 62 8.28 -5.25 -12.43
N ILE A 63 8.25 -6.51 -11.99
CA ILE A 63 7.15 -7.00 -11.15
C ILE A 63 7.24 -6.38 -9.75
N CYS A 64 6.10 -6.00 -9.18
CA CYS A 64 6.02 -5.53 -7.81
C CYS A 64 6.52 -6.56 -6.80
N HIS A 65 7.48 -6.15 -5.98
CA HIS A 65 8.07 -6.90 -4.88
C HIS A 65 8.39 -5.93 -3.73
N ILE A 66 8.59 -6.44 -2.53
CA ILE A 66 8.94 -5.61 -1.36
C ILE A 66 10.20 -4.78 -1.68
N GLY A 67 10.13 -3.47 -1.41
CA GLY A 67 11.19 -2.50 -1.69
C GLY A 67 11.13 -1.86 -3.08
N ALA A 68 10.33 -2.40 -4.01
CA ALA A 68 10.17 -1.81 -5.34
C ALA A 68 9.41 -0.48 -5.28
N ILE A 69 9.73 0.43 -6.21
CA ILE A 69 8.90 1.63 -6.41
C ILE A 69 7.55 1.21 -6.99
N GLY A 70 6.47 1.54 -6.29
CA GLY A 70 5.12 1.22 -6.72
C GLY A 70 4.62 2.12 -7.85
N PRO A 71 3.45 1.81 -8.44
CA PRO A 71 2.84 2.61 -9.51
C PRO A 71 2.61 4.08 -9.14
N SER A 72 2.60 4.40 -7.85
CA SER A 72 2.35 5.75 -7.33
C SER A 72 3.62 6.49 -6.93
N GLY A 73 4.80 5.94 -7.26
CA GLY A 73 6.09 6.46 -6.82
C GLY A 73 6.41 6.16 -5.35
N GLY A 74 5.52 5.47 -4.65
CA GLY A 74 5.73 4.98 -3.29
C GLY A 74 6.61 3.72 -3.28
N VAL A 75 6.66 3.02 -2.15
CA VAL A 75 7.43 1.77 -2.01
C VAL A 75 6.51 0.63 -1.61
N ILE A 76 6.62 -0.50 -2.28
CA ILE A 76 5.89 -1.71 -1.92
C ILE A 76 6.44 -2.26 -0.61
N TYR A 77 5.59 -2.49 0.39
CA TYR A 77 6.00 -3.04 1.68
C TYR A 77 5.33 -4.37 2.03
N PHE A 78 4.34 -4.79 1.24
CA PHE A 78 3.67 -6.07 1.41
C PHE A 78 3.21 -6.62 0.05
N VAL A 79 3.30 -7.94 -0.09
CA VAL A 79 2.79 -8.72 -1.23
C VAL A 79 2.07 -9.94 -0.68
N ASP A 80 0.82 -10.13 -1.08
CA ASP A 80 0.01 -11.29 -0.74
C ASP A 80 0.29 -12.45 -1.69
N TYR A 81 1.39 -13.15 -1.47
CA TYR A 81 1.78 -14.31 -2.29
C TYR A 81 0.78 -15.48 -2.22
N ASN A 82 -0.01 -15.55 -1.16
CA ASN A 82 -0.89 -16.69 -0.87
C ASN A 82 -2.37 -16.37 -1.11
N ASN A 83 -2.69 -15.18 -1.62
CA ASN A 83 -4.06 -14.73 -1.88
C ASN A 83 -4.99 -14.86 -0.64
N ILE A 84 -4.45 -14.53 0.54
CA ILE A 84 -5.17 -14.53 1.82
C ILE A 84 -6.14 -13.33 1.90
N TYR A 85 -5.83 -12.23 1.21
CA TYR A 85 -6.61 -11.01 1.16
C TYR A 85 -7.39 -10.93 -0.17
N PRO A 86 -8.72 -11.07 -0.16
CA PRO A 86 -9.50 -11.18 -1.40
C PRO A 86 -9.57 -9.87 -2.21
N ASN A 87 -9.16 -8.74 -1.63
CA ASN A 87 -9.43 -7.40 -2.16
C ASN A 87 -8.17 -6.62 -2.57
N PHE A 88 -6.97 -7.16 -2.34
CA PHE A 88 -5.71 -6.54 -2.76
C PHE A 88 -4.57 -7.56 -2.75
N THR A 89 -3.57 -7.32 -3.58
CA THR A 89 -2.34 -8.13 -3.63
C THR A 89 -1.16 -7.37 -3.05
N TYR A 90 -1.14 -6.04 -3.19
CA TYR A 90 0.00 -5.21 -2.82
C TYR A 90 -0.41 -4.15 -1.81
N LEU A 91 0.53 -3.80 -0.91
CA LEU A 91 0.46 -2.55 -0.17
C LEU A 91 1.67 -1.68 -0.50
N GLU A 92 1.39 -0.42 -0.81
CA GLU A 92 2.37 0.61 -1.17
C GLU A 92 2.30 1.73 -0.13
N VAL A 93 3.47 2.12 0.41
CA VAL A 93 3.59 3.30 1.27
C VAL A 93 3.80 4.54 0.39
N ALA A 94 3.15 5.66 0.74
CA ALA A 94 3.29 6.93 0.02
C ALA A 94 4.76 7.33 -0.17
N PRO A 95 5.13 8.06 -1.23
CA PRO A 95 6.51 8.51 -1.46
C PRO A 95 7.04 9.41 -0.33
N SER A 96 8.36 9.51 -0.21
CA SER A 96 8.97 10.49 0.70
C SER A 96 8.58 11.90 0.26
N GLY A 97 8.28 12.78 1.21
CA GLY A 97 7.79 14.13 0.90
C GLY A 97 6.36 14.18 0.36
N TRP A 98 5.52 13.15 0.55
CA TRP A 98 4.11 13.12 0.11
C TRP A 98 3.30 14.36 0.54
N ASN A 99 3.64 14.96 1.68
CA ASN A 99 3.02 16.17 2.22
C ASN A 99 3.59 17.48 1.65
N GLY A 100 4.56 17.42 0.72
CA GLY A 100 5.33 18.57 0.23
C GLY A 100 6.44 19.03 1.18
N GLY A 101 6.81 18.21 2.18
CA GLY A 101 7.93 18.46 3.07
C GLY A 101 9.25 17.85 2.57
N ASN A 102 10.33 18.05 3.33
CA ASN A 102 11.63 17.47 3.05
C ASN A 102 11.62 15.93 3.17
N GLU A 103 12.56 15.28 2.47
CA GLU A 103 12.82 13.84 2.63
C GLU A 103 13.10 13.49 4.10
N LEU A 104 12.62 12.33 4.54
CA LEU A 104 12.70 11.84 5.93
C LEU A 104 11.89 12.64 6.97
N ASN A 105 11.13 13.66 6.58
CA ASN A 105 10.31 14.41 7.53
C ASN A 105 8.80 14.30 7.24
N ASP A 106 8.25 13.11 7.49
CA ASP A 106 6.81 12.94 7.52
C ASP A 106 6.15 13.88 8.55
N PRO A 107 4.99 14.47 8.22
CA PRO A 107 4.31 15.40 9.11
C PRO A 107 3.76 14.66 10.32
N SER A 108 3.75 15.35 11.47
CA SER A 108 3.13 14.84 12.69
C SER A 108 1.77 15.47 12.93
N SER A 109 0.86 14.71 13.53
CA SER A 109 -0.47 15.19 13.91
C SER A 109 -1.02 14.39 15.08
N THR A 110 -2.04 14.94 15.73
CA THR A 110 -2.91 14.19 16.63
C THR A 110 -3.63 13.10 15.84
N TRP A 111 -4.03 12.03 16.52
CA TRP A 111 -4.75 10.93 15.87
C TRP A 111 -6.12 11.39 15.38
N CYS A 112 -6.89 12.05 16.26
CA CYS A 112 -8.23 12.54 16.01
C CYS A 112 -8.56 13.67 16.99
N SER A 113 -9.40 14.63 16.58
CA SER A 113 -9.97 15.64 17.48
C SER A 113 -10.95 15.06 18.50
N ASN A 114 -11.62 13.96 18.18
CA ASN A 114 -12.60 13.32 19.05
C ASN A 114 -11.88 12.36 20.01
N VAL A 115 -11.81 12.80 21.26
CA VAL A 115 -11.18 12.08 22.39
C VAL A 115 -12.17 11.69 23.48
N THR A 116 -13.47 11.90 23.25
CA THR A 116 -14.54 11.60 24.21
C THR A 116 -15.37 10.39 23.80
N GLN A 117 -15.32 10.02 22.53
CA GLN A 117 -16.05 8.89 21.98
C GLN A 117 -15.10 8.02 21.15
N ARG A 118 -15.48 6.74 21.02
CA ARG A 118 -14.85 5.83 20.09
C ARG A 118 -15.22 6.21 18.66
N ILE A 119 -14.23 6.21 17.79
CA ILE A 119 -14.38 6.38 16.35
C ILE A 119 -14.70 5.04 15.70
N GLN A 120 -14.13 3.95 16.22
CA GLN A 120 -14.31 2.62 15.65
C GLN A 120 -15.30 1.82 16.48
N ASN A 121 -16.45 1.53 15.89
CA ASN A 121 -17.55 0.75 16.50
C ASN A 121 -17.32 -0.77 16.42
N SER A 122 -16.07 -1.23 16.55
CA SER A 122 -15.79 -2.67 16.63
C SER A 122 -15.88 -3.13 18.08
N ALA A 123 -16.80 -4.05 18.38
CA ALA A 123 -16.85 -4.76 19.66
C ALA A 123 -15.49 -5.41 20.01
N ASP A 124 -14.72 -5.78 18.98
CA ASP A 124 -13.36 -6.28 19.09
C ASP A 124 -12.36 -5.30 18.46
N SER A 125 -11.68 -4.49 19.30
CA SER A 125 -10.56 -3.63 18.88
C SER A 125 -9.41 -4.38 18.18
N TRP A 126 -9.48 -5.71 18.11
CA TRP A 126 -8.54 -6.56 17.39
C TRP A 126 -8.74 -6.50 15.87
N SER A 127 -9.98 -6.49 15.38
CA SER A 127 -10.27 -6.50 13.94
C SER A 127 -9.85 -5.20 13.25
N THR A 128 -9.80 -4.09 13.98
CA THR A 128 -9.27 -2.82 13.47
C THR A 128 -7.76 -2.84 13.32
N ARG A 129 -7.04 -3.83 13.86
CA ARG A 129 -5.58 -3.94 13.79
C ARG A 129 -5.11 -4.85 12.66
N THR A 130 -5.99 -5.66 12.08
CA THR A 130 -5.58 -6.64 11.07
C THR A 130 -5.13 -5.96 9.77
N VAL A 131 -4.29 -6.67 9.03
CA VAL A 131 -3.93 -6.27 7.66
C VAL A 131 -5.19 -6.28 6.79
N GLY A 132 -5.39 -5.25 5.98
CA GLY A 132 -6.61 -5.00 5.21
C GLY A 132 -7.61 -4.07 5.91
N SER A 133 -7.45 -3.80 7.21
CA SER A 133 -8.40 -2.95 7.95
C SER A 133 -8.13 -1.45 7.83
N GLY A 134 -6.96 -1.04 7.32
CA GLY A 134 -6.56 0.38 7.32
C GLY A 134 -7.53 1.27 6.55
N ARG A 135 -8.07 0.77 5.44
CA ARG A 135 -9.05 1.49 4.62
C ARG A 135 -10.36 1.73 5.37
N THR A 136 -10.94 0.68 5.96
CA THR A 136 -12.19 0.78 6.75
C THR A 136 -12.01 1.69 7.96
N ASN A 137 -10.89 1.55 8.67
CA ASN A 137 -10.55 2.41 9.80
C ASN A 137 -10.49 3.89 9.40
N THR A 138 -9.85 4.18 8.26
CA THR A 138 -9.69 5.53 7.74
C THR A 138 -11.03 6.15 7.35
N LEU A 139 -11.97 5.34 6.82
CA LEU A 139 -13.33 5.80 6.55
C LEU A 139 -14.04 6.23 7.84
N ALA A 140 -13.96 5.42 8.90
CA ALA A 140 -14.51 5.78 10.20
C ALA A 140 -13.86 7.05 10.79
N MET A 141 -12.54 7.21 10.64
CA MET A 141 -11.84 8.44 11.04
C MET A 141 -12.35 9.66 10.26
N ARG A 142 -12.69 9.52 8.97
CA ARG A 142 -13.22 10.64 8.18
C ARG A 142 -14.59 11.10 8.67
N GLU A 143 -15.40 10.18 9.16
CA GLU A 143 -16.73 10.48 9.71
C GLU A 143 -16.65 11.04 11.14
N GLY A 144 -15.70 10.55 11.95
CA GLY A 144 -15.63 10.85 13.38
C GLY A 144 -14.62 11.93 13.79
N CYS A 145 -13.69 12.32 12.92
CA CYS A 145 -12.60 13.25 13.24
C CYS A 145 -12.70 14.55 12.44
N ASN A 146 -12.80 15.67 13.16
CA ASN A 146 -12.80 17.02 12.58
C ASN A 146 -11.38 17.56 12.39
N GLU A 147 -10.41 17.12 13.20
CA GLU A 147 -8.99 17.43 13.04
C GLU A 147 -8.15 16.16 13.24
N GLY A 148 -6.85 16.27 12.99
CA GLY A 148 -5.86 15.22 13.21
C GLY A 148 -5.37 14.57 11.92
N ALA A 149 -4.90 13.33 12.04
CA ALA A 149 -4.25 12.57 10.98
C ALA A 149 -5.06 12.52 9.67
N ILE A 150 -6.39 12.40 9.79
CA ILE A 150 -7.27 12.33 8.62
C ILE A 150 -7.24 13.60 7.77
N LYS A 151 -7.06 14.78 8.38
CA LYS A 151 -7.01 16.06 7.64
C LYS A 151 -5.72 16.22 6.85
N LEU A 152 -4.61 15.65 7.34
CA LEU A 152 -3.38 15.57 6.56
C LEU A 152 -3.57 14.67 5.33
N LEU A 153 -4.25 13.52 5.50
CA LEU A 153 -4.56 12.62 4.39
C LEU A 153 -5.50 13.29 3.37
N ASP A 154 -6.58 13.91 3.81
CA ASP A 154 -7.55 14.57 2.91
C ASP A 154 -6.89 15.72 2.11
N LYS A 155 -5.97 16.47 2.73
CA LYS A 155 -5.15 17.47 2.03
C LYS A 155 -4.25 16.85 0.96
N TYR A 156 -3.68 15.68 1.23
CA TYR A 156 -2.87 14.97 0.24
C TYR A 156 -3.73 14.46 -0.92
N LEU A 157 -4.87 13.85 -0.62
CA LEU A 157 -5.82 13.32 -1.61
C LEU A 157 -6.35 14.40 -2.56
N THR A 158 -6.49 15.65 -2.11
CA THR A 158 -6.95 16.77 -2.96
C THR A 158 -5.81 17.50 -3.68
N SER A 159 -4.56 17.16 -3.39
CA SER A 159 -3.40 17.82 -4.00
C SER A 159 -3.03 17.21 -5.36
N SER A 160 -2.26 17.96 -6.15
CA SER A 160 -1.64 17.48 -7.39
C SER A 160 -0.44 16.55 -7.18
N ARG A 161 -0.03 16.31 -5.92
CA ARG A 161 1.12 15.44 -5.59
C ARG A 161 0.84 13.95 -5.75
N THR A 162 -0.43 13.57 -5.83
CA THR A 162 -0.84 12.20 -6.11
C THR A 162 -1.82 12.19 -7.26
N THR A 163 -1.75 11.16 -8.09
CA THR A 163 -2.75 10.83 -9.10
C THR A 163 -3.81 9.89 -8.55
N PHE A 164 -3.45 9.07 -7.56
CA PHE A 164 -4.34 8.12 -6.89
C PHE A 164 -5.10 8.77 -5.74
N ARG A 165 -6.33 8.31 -5.50
CA ARG A 165 -7.28 8.85 -4.51
C ARG A 165 -7.71 7.82 -3.46
N ASP A 166 -7.11 6.65 -3.50
CA ASP A 166 -7.38 5.51 -2.63
C ASP A 166 -6.37 5.37 -1.48
N TRP A 167 -5.57 6.41 -1.21
CA TRP A 167 -4.70 6.43 -0.04
C TRP A 167 -5.50 6.44 1.27
N PHE A 168 -5.01 5.69 2.25
CA PHE A 168 -5.58 5.55 3.58
C PHE A 168 -4.49 5.51 4.66
N LEU A 169 -4.88 5.59 5.93
CA LEU A 169 -3.97 5.44 7.06
C LEU A 169 -3.82 3.95 7.43
N PRO A 170 -2.59 3.42 7.56
CA PRO A 170 -2.37 1.98 7.76
C PRO A 170 -2.96 1.51 9.08
N SER A 171 -3.59 0.35 9.12
CA SER A 171 -3.91 -0.34 10.38
C SER A 171 -2.62 -0.68 11.14
N LEU A 172 -2.73 -1.06 12.42
CA LEU A 172 -1.57 -1.44 13.20
C LEU A 172 -0.78 -2.59 12.55
N GLY A 173 -1.46 -3.63 12.05
CA GLY A 173 -0.84 -4.75 11.37
C GLY A 173 -0.13 -4.34 10.07
N GLU A 174 -0.72 -3.43 9.29
CA GLU A 174 -0.10 -2.89 8.08
C GLU A 174 1.13 -2.04 8.43
N LEU A 175 1.05 -1.23 9.49
CA LEU A 175 2.16 -0.39 9.95
C LEU A 175 3.32 -1.23 10.50
N ILE A 176 3.03 -2.35 11.17
CA ILE A 176 4.05 -3.32 11.62
C ILE A 176 4.76 -3.95 10.42
N LEU A 177 4.02 -4.35 9.38
CA LEU A 177 4.62 -4.86 8.14
C LEU A 177 5.52 -3.82 7.46
N LEU A 178 5.03 -2.58 7.36
CA LEU A 178 5.79 -1.45 6.85
C LEU A 178 7.09 -1.26 7.63
N SER A 179 7.01 -1.22 8.97
CA SER A 179 8.16 -1.05 9.85
C SER A 179 9.17 -2.19 9.69
N ARG A 180 8.72 -3.45 9.59
CA ARG A 180 9.61 -4.63 9.48
C ARG A 180 10.31 -4.71 8.12
N ASN A 181 9.58 -4.42 7.05
CA ASN A 181 10.05 -4.67 5.69
C ASN A 181 10.82 -3.49 5.08
N LEU A 182 10.66 -2.27 5.60
CA LEU A 182 11.26 -1.06 5.01
C LEU A 182 12.25 -0.34 5.94
N GLN A 183 12.90 -1.04 6.88
CA GLN A 183 13.92 -0.42 7.73
C GLN A 183 15.07 0.14 6.89
N GLY A 184 15.27 1.46 6.96
CA GLY A 184 16.26 2.17 6.14
C GLY A 184 15.86 2.41 4.68
N LEU A 185 14.61 2.14 4.31
CA LEU A 185 14.05 2.35 2.96
C LEU A 185 12.89 3.35 2.97
N ALA A 186 12.40 3.69 1.77
CA ALA A 186 11.24 4.56 1.54
C ALA A 186 11.31 5.98 2.14
N GLY A 187 12.47 6.42 2.60
CA GLY A 187 12.62 7.72 3.23
C GLY A 187 11.74 7.85 4.48
N LEU A 188 11.66 6.79 5.28
CA LEU A 188 11.02 6.78 6.60
C LEU A 188 12.05 7.18 7.68
N SER A 189 11.66 8.04 8.61
CA SER A 189 12.48 8.35 9.78
C SER A 189 12.34 7.28 10.87
N ALA A 190 13.40 7.06 11.65
CA ALA A 190 13.32 6.24 12.86
C ALA A 190 12.51 6.98 13.94
N SER A 191 11.20 6.75 13.98
CA SER A 191 10.24 7.51 14.80
C SER A 191 8.93 6.75 14.97
N GLU A 192 8.07 7.23 15.84
CA GLU A 192 6.71 6.73 16.05
C GLU A 192 5.73 7.24 14.99
N TYR A 193 4.95 6.30 14.45
CA TYR A 193 3.91 6.57 13.47
C TYR A 193 2.54 6.14 14.01
N TRP A 194 1.54 6.97 13.77
CA TRP A 194 0.16 6.59 14.04
C TRP A 194 -0.29 5.50 13.07
N SER A 195 -0.94 4.48 13.61
CA SER A 195 -1.83 3.63 12.84
C SER A 195 -3.25 4.22 12.83
N SER A 196 -4.10 3.73 11.94
CA SER A 196 -5.53 4.00 11.95
C SER A 196 -6.30 3.18 12.98
N SER A 197 -5.65 2.29 13.74
CA SER A 197 -6.32 1.45 14.73
C SER A 197 -6.53 2.20 16.06
N GLU A 198 -7.77 2.27 16.51
CA GLU A 198 -8.13 2.86 17.79
C GLU A 198 -7.90 1.86 18.94
N TYR A 199 -7.44 2.36 20.09
CA TYR A 199 -7.30 1.55 21.31
C TYR A 199 -8.50 1.76 22.24
N THR A 200 -8.76 3.01 22.62
CA THR A 200 -9.87 3.46 23.47
C THR A 200 -10.48 4.75 22.92
N ASP A 201 -11.50 5.28 23.59
CA ASP A 201 -12.04 6.61 23.34
C ASP A 201 -10.98 7.72 23.38
N VAL A 202 -9.99 7.61 24.29
CA VAL A 202 -8.87 8.58 24.43
C VAL A 202 -7.55 8.13 23.78
N GLY A 203 -7.43 6.87 23.36
CA GLY A 203 -6.16 6.27 22.95
C GLY A 203 -6.18 5.61 21.56
N ALA A 204 -5.05 5.64 20.87
CA ALA A 204 -4.85 4.99 19.57
C ALA A 204 -3.53 4.20 19.52
N TRP A 205 -3.40 3.31 18.54
CA TRP A 205 -2.22 2.47 18.38
C TRP A 205 -1.12 3.17 17.57
N VAL A 206 0.10 3.05 18.07
CA VAL A 206 1.32 3.62 17.51
C VAL A 206 2.37 2.52 17.34
N SER A 207 3.17 2.60 16.28
CA SER A 207 4.32 1.73 16.08
C SER A 207 5.53 2.56 15.65
N SER A 208 6.68 2.22 16.20
CA SER A 208 7.96 2.77 15.76
C SER A 208 8.39 2.10 14.46
N VAL A 209 8.90 2.92 13.55
CA VAL A 209 9.75 2.47 12.45
C VAL A 209 11.21 2.53 12.94
N GLY A 210 11.94 1.42 12.86
CA GLY A 210 13.38 1.35 13.14
C GLY A 210 13.81 1.20 14.61
N ALA A 211 12.92 1.35 15.60
CA ALA A 211 13.27 1.14 17.03
C ALA A 211 12.44 0.06 17.75
N GLY A 212 11.59 -0.69 17.03
CA GLY A 212 10.90 -1.89 17.53
C GLY A 212 9.78 -1.65 18.57
N TYR A 213 9.51 -0.41 18.95
CA TYR A 213 8.42 -0.07 19.87
C TYR A 213 7.04 -0.24 19.24
N GLN A 214 6.09 -0.81 19.99
CA GLN A 214 4.68 -0.88 19.66
C GLN A 214 3.88 -0.63 20.93
N GLY A 215 2.86 0.23 20.86
CA GLY A 215 2.04 0.53 22.02
C GLY A 215 0.80 1.35 21.67
N SER A 216 0.11 1.82 22.69
CA SER A 216 -0.95 2.81 22.55
C SER A 216 -0.53 4.13 23.18
N ALA A 217 -1.11 5.22 22.69
CA ALA A 217 -0.85 6.56 23.20
C ALA A 217 -2.10 7.43 23.13
N ASN A 218 -2.10 8.54 23.87
CA ASN A 218 -3.19 9.49 23.88
C ASN A 218 -3.38 10.09 22.47
N LYS A 219 -4.62 10.12 21.97
CA LYS A 219 -4.98 10.64 20.65
C LYS A 219 -4.54 12.10 20.42
N ALA A 220 -4.38 12.90 21.48
CA ALA A 220 -3.89 14.27 21.43
C ALA A 220 -2.35 14.39 21.26
N THR A 221 -1.63 13.27 21.25
CA THR A 221 -0.17 13.25 21.03
C THR A 221 0.14 13.37 19.55
N ASN A 222 1.19 14.14 19.21
CA ASN A 222 1.65 14.26 17.84
C ASN A 222 2.61 13.12 17.49
N PHE A 223 2.22 12.27 16.54
CA PHE A 223 3.10 11.29 15.91
C PHE A 223 3.04 11.40 14.40
N LYS A 224 4.05 10.81 13.72
CA LYS A 224 4.17 10.90 12.27
C LYS A 224 3.07 10.14 11.56
N ILE A 225 2.70 10.66 10.39
CA ILE A 225 1.69 10.07 9.52
C ILE A 225 2.34 9.68 8.20
N ARG A 226 2.04 8.47 7.72
CA ARG A 226 2.42 8.03 6.37
C ARG A 226 1.24 7.28 5.74
N PRO A 227 0.60 7.84 4.70
CA PRO A 227 -0.45 7.15 3.98
C PRO A 227 0.07 5.89 3.29
N VAL A 228 -0.81 4.91 3.13
CA VAL A 228 -0.60 3.69 2.35
C VAL A 228 -1.77 3.47 1.41
N ARG A 229 -1.60 2.64 0.39
CA ARG A 229 -2.69 2.22 -0.51
C ARG A 229 -2.57 0.72 -0.81
N SER A 230 -3.67 0.15 -1.29
CA SER A 230 -3.80 -1.27 -1.62
C SER A 230 -4.29 -1.44 -3.05
N PHE A 231 -3.74 -2.39 -3.81
CA PHE A 231 -4.17 -2.70 -5.18
C PHE A 231 -3.81 -4.13 -5.61
#